data_AF-A0A7V2RG73-F1
#
_entry.id   AF-A0A7V2RG73-F1
#
_cell.length_a   1.000
_cell.length_b   1.000
_cell.length_c   1.000
_cell.angle_alpha   90.00
_cell.angle_beta   90.00
_cell.angle_gamma   90.00
#
_symmetry.space_group_name_H-M   'P 1'
#
loop_
_entity.id
_entity.type
_entity.pdbx_description
1 polymer ?
#
loop_
_entity_poly.entity_id
_entity_poly.type
_entity_poly.pdbx_seq_one_letter_code
_entity_poly.pdbx_strand_id
1 'polypeptide(L)'
;MKIKLVHPLWTHLPSVVALIILVIYILTTGPLPAEAPVHFGFSGEPNRYGSPWEVFGITIGLSVIFILVSILFDELWARQEKAKSFNWLSLMDDIFVPFMAGVGLGYLSFLKSGDDSFSFPWAYALPMVGGAVALAIILDTLRPYRPYSAPLTIEDSPTLKAEIAKSLKENASFVYWDYQNPFYVSLITVVLPLVMFLVAAITSFSQIWVGVVMLVVGITLIIPYGGQRTLVTRNQVAIRWGILGIRVLRLKITDITGMTVHEFQPLKDFGGYGIRINREMTAYYLRGNRGIKITKTKGKAVLIGSDHPEALLAVLQGITGLE
;
A
#
# COMPACT_ATOMS: atom_id res chain seq x y z
N MET A 1 -0.14 15.69 -15.60
CA MET A 1 -0.96 16.19 -14.48
C MET A 1 -0.02 16.53 -13.32
N LYS A 2 0.01 17.77 -12.80
CA LYS A 2 0.81 18.07 -11.61
C LYS A 2 0.18 17.35 -10.41
N ILE A 3 0.90 16.41 -9.80
CA ILE A 3 0.46 15.73 -8.58
C ILE A 3 0.51 16.79 -7.46
N LYS A 4 -0.64 17.40 -7.16
CA LYS A 4 -0.78 18.27 -5.99
C LYS A 4 -1.00 17.36 -4.78
N LEU A 5 -0.09 17.44 -3.81
CA LEU A 5 -0.23 16.78 -2.51
C LEU A 5 -1.33 17.46 -1.70
N VAL A 6 -2.20 16.65 -1.11
CA VAL A 6 -3.24 17.10 -0.19
C VAL A 6 -2.70 17.07 1.23
N HIS A 7 -2.02 15.98 1.58
CA HIS A 7 -1.37 15.79 2.86
C HIS A 7 -0.17 16.74 3.02
N PRO A 8 -0.08 17.48 4.14
CA PRO A 8 1.02 18.40 4.37
C PRO A 8 2.26 17.65 4.88
N LEU A 9 3.35 17.72 4.14
CA LEU A 9 4.60 17.01 4.46
C LEU A 9 5.24 17.36 5.82
N TRP A 10 4.85 18.47 6.46
CA TRP A 10 5.43 18.88 7.73
C TRP A 10 5.03 17.98 8.91
N THR A 11 4.02 17.13 8.74
CA THR A 11 3.64 16.09 9.70
C THR A 11 4.76 15.08 9.93
N HIS A 12 5.60 14.81 8.93
CA HIS A 12 6.73 13.88 9.00
C HIS A 12 8.02 14.50 9.56
N LEU A 13 7.96 15.76 10.04
CA LEU A 13 9.11 16.42 10.65
C LEU A 13 9.72 15.64 11.82
N PRO A 14 8.98 14.97 12.73
CA PRO A 14 9.58 14.24 13.85
C PRO A 14 10.52 13.12 13.35
N SER A 15 10.08 12.32 12.39
CA SER A 15 10.90 11.31 11.71
C SER A 15 12.12 11.89 10.99
N VAL A 16 11.94 12.98 10.24
CA VAL A 16 13.04 13.65 9.52
C VAL A 16 14.07 14.20 10.51
N VAL A 17 13.62 14.82 11.60
CA VAL A 17 14.50 15.35 12.65
C VAL A 17 15.27 14.23 13.35
N ALA A 18 14.62 13.11 13.68
CA ALA A 18 15.28 11.94 14.25
C ALA A 18 16.41 11.40 13.35
N LEU A 19 16.17 11.31 12.04
CA LEU A 19 17.17 10.90 11.07
C LEU A 19 18.32 11.91 10.96
N ILE A 20 18.00 13.21 10.93
CA ILE A 20 19.01 14.27 10.90
C ILE A 20 19.89 14.23 12.15
N ILE A 21 19.31 14.01 13.35
CA ILE A 21 20.08 13.86 14.60
C ILE A 21 21.09 12.72 14.46
N LEU A 22 20.68 11.54 13.99
CA LEU A 22 21.60 10.42 13.76
C LEU A 22 22.74 10.83 12.81
N VAL A 23 22.41 11.42 11.65
CA VAL A 23 23.41 11.83 10.65
C VAL A 23 24.40 12.84 11.23
N ILE A 24 23.94 13.85 11.97
CA ILE A 24 24.79 14.83 12.63
C ILE A 24 25.72 14.16 13.64
N TYR A 25 25.22 13.22 14.45
CA TYR A 25 26.03 12.51 15.43
C TYR A 25 27.11 11.63 14.78
N ILE A 26 26.79 10.97 13.66
CA ILE A 26 27.77 10.21 12.88
C ILE A 26 28.88 11.14 12.38
N LEU A 27 28.51 12.27 11.77
CA LEU A 27 29.47 13.21 11.17
C LEU A 27 30.35 13.93 12.21
N THR A 28 29.83 14.19 13.41
CA THR A 28 30.57 14.91 14.47
C THR A 28 31.38 14.00 15.38
N THR A 29 31.17 12.68 15.32
CA THR A 29 31.87 11.71 16.18
C THR A 29 33.34 11.50 15.79
N GLY A 30 33.76 11.90 14.58
CA GLY A 30 35.12 11.71 14.10
C GLY A 30 35.25 10.48 13.20
N PRO A 31 36.47 10.11 12.79
CA PRO A 31 36.66 8.99 11.88
C PRO A 31 36.21 7.70 12.57
N LEU A 32 35.19 7.06 12.00
CA LEU A 32 34.79 5.73 12.40
C LEU A 32 35.92 4.73 12.12
N PRO A 33 36.04 3.65 12.92
CA PRO A 33 37.02 2.61 12.64
C PRO A 33 36.80 2.02 11.24
N ALA A 34 37.89 1.61 10.59
CA ALA A 34 37.81 0.99 9.26
C ALA A 34 37.01 -0.33 9.29
N GLU A 35 37.05 -1.02 10.43
CA GLU A 35 36.37 -2.28 10.67
C GLU A 35 35.73 -2.27 12.07
N ALA A 36 34.49 -2.74 12.17
CA ALA A 36 33.73 -2.87 13.41
C ALA A 36 32.77 -4.07 13.37
N PRO A 37 32.24 -4.50 14.52
CA PRO A 37 31.14 -5.47 14.57
C PRO A 37 29.93 -4.98 13.78
N VAL A 38 29.49 -5.75 12.78
CA VAL A 38 28.32 -5.43 11.93
C VAL A 38 27.22 -6.49 12.03
N HIS A 39 27.46 -7.57 12.76
CA HIS A 39 26.46 -8.57 13.13
C HIS A 39 26.78 -9.11 14.52
N PHE A 40 25.74 -9.39 15.29
CA PHE A 40 25.81 -9.84 16.67
C PHE A 40 25.02 -11.14 16.83
N GLY A 41 25.53 -12.03 17.68
CA GLY A 41 24.79 -13.20 18.14
C GLY A 41 23.64 -12.81 19.07
N PHE A 42 22.81 -13.79 19.44
CA PHE A 42 21.69 -13.56 20.37
C PHE A 42 22.14 -13.06 21.75
N SER A 43 23.35 -13.39 22.17
CA SER A 43 24.01 -12.92 23.40
C SER A 43 24.57 -11.49 23.31
N GLY A 44 24.54 -10.85 22.13
CA GLY A 44 25.15 -9.53 21.91
C GLY A 44 26.64 -9.59 21.56
N GLU A 45 27.24 -10.77 21.46
CA GLU A 45 28.64 -10.94 21.05
C GLU A 45 28.82 -10.72 19.54
N PRO A 46 29.86 -9.99 19.09
CA PRO A 46 30.20 -9.86 17.68
C PRO A 46 30.48 -11.22 17.03
N ASN A 47 29.87 -11.49 15.87
CA ASN A 47 30.18 -12.70 15.07
C ASN A 47 30.45 -12.40 13.58
N ARG A 48 30.34 -11.14 13.16
CA ARG A 48 30.84 -10.65 11.86
C ARG A 48 31.36 -9.23 12.02
N TYR A 49 32.52 -8.98 11.43
CA TYR A 49 33.14 -7.67 11.32
C TYR A 49 33.06 -7.16 9.88
N GLY A 50 33.05 -5.84 9.72
CA GLY A 50 32.92 -5.18 8.43
C GLY A 50 32.94 -3.67 8.60
N SER A 51 32.57 -2.94 7.54
CA SER A 51 32.55 -1.48 7.62
C SER A 51 31.37 -1.01 8.48
N PRO A 52 31.55 -0.10 9.47
CA PRO A 52 30.44 0.50 10.21
C PRO A 52 29.39 1.16 9.30
N TRP A 53 29.81 1.60 8.12
CA TRP A 53 28.93 2.18 7.11
C TRP A 53 27.91 1.20 6.54
N GLU A 54 28.12 -0.12 6.66
CA GLU A 54 27.09 -1.11 6.34
C GLU A 54 25.87 -0.93 7.26
N VAL A 55 26.10 -0.81 8.57
CA VAL A 55 25.04 -0.63 9.57
C VAL A 55 24.36 0.73 9.39
N PHE A 56 25.14 1.81 9.30
CA PHE A 56 24.59 3.15 9.14
C PHE A 56 23.90 3.36 7.79
N GLY A 57 24.46 2.81 6.71
CA GLY A 57 23.88 2.86 5.37
C GLY A 57 22.53 2.18 5.30
N ILE A 58 22.41 0.96 5.87
CA ILE A 58 21.12 0.25 5.96
C ILE A 58 20.13 1.06 6.81
N THR A 59 20.55 1.56 7.96
CA THR A 59 19.71 2.32 8.89
C THR A 59 19.15 3.60 8.23
N ILE A 60 20.01 4.38 7.57
CA ILE A 60 19.62 5.61 6.87
C ILE A 60 18.75 5.27 5.65
N GLY A 61 19.14 4.29 4.85
CA GLY A 61 18.39 3.87 3.66
C GLY A 61 16.98 3.38 4.00
N LEU A 62 16.84 2.51 5.00
CA LEU A 62 15.54 2.07 5.48
C LEU A 62 14.73 3.22 6.07
N SER A 63 15.35 4.13 6.82
CA SER A 63 14.67 5.30 7.36
C SER A 63 14.04 6.17 6.27
N VAL A 64 14.78 6.44 5.19
CA VAL A 64 14.25 7.18 4.04
C VAL A 64 13.09 6.43 3.39
N ILE A 65 13.18 5.10 3.25
CA ILE A 65 12.09 4.29 2.71
C ILE A 65 10.83 4.39 3.59
N PHE A 66 10.97 4.28 4.91
CA PHE A 66 9.83 4.40 5.84
C PHE A 66 9.14 5.77 5.72
N ILE A 67 9.89 6.86 5.66
CA ILE A 67 9.33 8.22 5.47
C ILE A 67 8.58 8.31 4.14
N LEU A 68 9.19 7.85 3.04
CA LEU A 68 8.56 7.91 1.72
C LEU A 68 7.27 7.09 1.66
N VAL A 69 7.28 5.88 2.24
CA VAL A 69 6.09 5.01 2.31
C VAL A 69 5.01 5.64 3.19
N SER A 70 5.39 6.24 4.33
CA SER A 70 4.46 6.95 5.22
C SER A 70 3.77 8.11 4.49
N ILE A 71 4.53 8.98 3.81
CA ILE A 71 4.00 10.07 2.97
C ILE A 71 2.97 9.56 1.96
N LEU A 72 3.24 8.43 1.30
CA LEU A 72 2.32 7.85 0.33
C LEU A 72 1.01 7.39 0.98
N PHE A 73 1.08 6.70 2.12
CA PHE A 73 -0.12 6.24 2.83
C PHE A 73 -0.94 7.39 3.38
N ASP A 74 -0.29 8.40 3.95
CA ASP A 74 -0.94 9.59 4.48
C ASP A 74 -1.59 10.45 3.40
N GLU A 75 -0.95 10.55 2.23
CA GLU A 75 -1.56 11.18 1.06
C GLU A 75 -2.80 10.40 0.56
N LEU A 76 -2.74 9.06 0.55
CA LEU A 76 -3.88 8.23 0.19
C LEU A 76 -5.03 8.37 1.20
N TRP A 77 -4.71 8.44 2.49
CA TRP A 77 -5.68 8.65 3.56
C TRP A 77 -6.34 10.03 3.43
N ALA A 78 -5.54 11.10 3.34
CA ALA A 78 -6.03 12.47 3.25
C ALA A 78 -6.96 12.69 2.04
N ARG A 79 -6.72 12.01 0.90
CA ARG A 79 -7.60 12.05 -0.28
C ARG A 79 -8.95 11.37 -0.07
N GLN A 80 -9.06 10.48 0.90
CA GLN A 80 -10.29 9.75 1.21
C GLN A 80 -11.08 10.41 2.35
N GLU A 81 -10.48 11.30 3.14
CA GLU A 81 -11.15 11.93 4.28
C GLU A 81 -12.34 12.78 3.85
N LYS A 82 -13.51 12.52 4.45
CA LYS A 82 -14.73 13.37 4.33
C LYS A 82 -14.84 14.39 5.47
N ALA A 83 -14.18 14.10 6.58
CA ALA A 83 -14.01 14.96 7.74
C ALA A 83 -12.66 14.65 8.38
N LYS A 84 -12.12 15.57 9.18
CA LYS A 84 -10.85 15.37 9.88
C LYS A 84 -10.91 14.13 10.76
N SER A 85 -9.97 13.22 10.57
CA SER A 85 -9.78 12.05 11.41
C SER A 85 -8.31 11.85 11.70
N PHE A 86 -8.00 11.27 12.87
CA PHE A 86 -6.64 10.88 13.18
C PHE A 86 -6.27 9.63 12.38
N ASN A 87 -5.15 9.67 11.66
CA ASN A 87 -4.65 8.50 10.94
C ASN A 87 -3.63 7.76 11.79
N TRP A 88 -3.99 6.61 12.36
CA TRP A 88 -3.03 5.82 13.14
C TRP A 88 -1.84 5.29 12.31
N LEU A 89 -1.99 5.18 10.99
CA LEU A 89 -0.91 4.77 10.10
C LEU A 89 0.12 5.88 9.87
N SER A 90 -0.20 7.14 10.16
CA SER A 90 0.76 8.24 10.03
C SER A 90 1.92 8.13 11.01
N LEU A 91 1.71 7.44 12.14
CA LEU A 91 2.75 7.23 13.15
C LEU A 91 3.81 6.20 12.73
N MET A 92 3.69 5.58 11.56
CA MET A 92 4.58 4.50 11.15
C MET A 92 6.04 4.96 11.07
N ASP A 93 6.34 6.02 10.29
CA ASP A 93 7.70 6.56 10.24
C ASP A 93 8.12 7.12 11.60
N ASP A 94 7.22 7.76 12.34
CA ASP A 94 7.51 8.36 13.66
C ASP A 94 7.77 7.33 14.77
N ILE A 95 7.52 6.05 14.50
CA ILE A 95 7.95 4.93 15.36
C ILE A 95 9.25 4.33 14.82
N PHE A 96 9.27 3.92 13.55
CA PHE A 96 10.37 3.13 13.01
C PHE A 96 11.65 3.95 12.80
N VAL A 97 11.54 5.19 12.31
CA VAL A 97 12.72 6.03 12.05
C VAL A 97 13.41 6.45 13.34
N PRO A 98 12.71 6.95 14.38
CA PRO A 98 13.34 7.28 15.66
C PRO A 98 13.86 6.04 16.41
N PHE A 99 13.21 4.89 16.26
CA PHE A 99 13.73 3.63 16.80
C PHE A 99 15.07 3.27 16.15
N MET A 100 15.12 3.27 14.81
CA MET A 100 16.35 3.02 14.04
C MET A 100 17.44 4.05 14.34
N ALA A 101 17.08 5.33 14.46
CA ALA A 101 18.00 6.39 14.86
C ALA A 101 18.55 6.16 16.27
N GLY A 102 17.71 5.81 17.23
CA GLY A 102 18.13 5.51 18.60
C GLY A 102 19.03 4.28 18.68
N VAL A 103 18.74 3.23 17.91
CA VAL A 103 19.62 2.06 17.78
C VAL A 103 20.96 2.45 17.16
N GLY A 104 20.95 3.29 16.11
CA GLY A 104 22.17 3.81 15.48
C GLY A 104 23.02 4.66 16.43
N LEU A 105 22.42 5.50 17.27
CA LEU A 105 23.11 6.26 18.31
C LEU A 105 23.70 5.34 19.38
N GLY A 106 22.97 4.30 19.78
CA GLY A 106 23.45 3.29 20.71
C GLY A 106 24.65 2.51 20.16
N TYR A 107 24.59 2.11 18.89
CA TYR A 107 25.72 1.49 18.19
C TYR A 107 26.92 2.42 18.11
N LEU A 108 26.71 3.70 17.80
CA LEU A 108 27.78 4.71 17.80
C LEU A 108 28.41 4.89 19.19
N SER A 109 27.61 4.81 20.25
CA SER A 109 28.08 4.84 21.64
C SER A 109 28.93 3.61 21.97
N PHE A 110 28.48 2.42 21.58
CA PHE A 110 29.22 1.16 21.71
C PHE A 110 30.59 1.21 21.01
N LEU A 111 30.66 1.76 19.79
CA LEU A 111 31.93 1.92 19.08
C LEU A 111 32.91 2.86 19.80
N LYS A 112 32.41 3.78 20.63
CA LYS A 112 33.24 4.68 21.44
C LYS A 112 33.67 4.06 22.76
N SER A 113 32.81 3.29 23.41
CA SER A 113 33.13 2.64 24.67
C SER A 113 34.14 1.52 24.48
N GLY A 114 34.10 0.84 23.33
CA GLY A 114 34.96 -0.32 23.05
C GLY A 114 34.56 -1.54 23.87
N ASP A 115 33.29 -1.65 24.25
CA ASP A 115 32.77 -2.78 25.01
C ASP A 115 32.86 -4.08 24.19
N ASP A 116 33.03 -5.22 24.87
CA ASP A 116 33.15 -6.53 24.22
C ASP A 116 31.81 -7.07 23.69
N SER A 117 30.68 -6.57 24.20
CA SER A 117 29.33 -7.03 23.85
C SER A 117 28.36 -5.87 23.65
N PHE A 118 27.48 -6.00 22.66
CA PHE A 118 26.46 -5.01 22.38
C PHE A 118 25.17 -5.31 23.14
N SER A 119 24.81 -4.42 24.06
CA SER A 119 23.51 -4.43 24.73
C SER A 119 22.50 -3.56 23.98
N PHE A 120 21.23 -3.99 23.94
CA PHE A 120 20.21 -3.24 23.21
C PHE A 120 20.03 -1.82 23.79
N PRO A 121 20.12 -0.75 22.97
CA PRO A 121 20.29 0.62 23.45
C PRO A 121 18.95 1.30 23.80
N TRP A 122 18.22 0.74 24.77
CA TRP A 122 16.91 1.26 25.20
C TRP A 122 16.95 2.73 25.65
N ALA A 123 18.06 3.14 26.28
CA ALA A 123 18.28 4.51 26.73
C ALA A 123 18.29 5.53 25.58
N TYR A 124 18.62 5.12 24.36
CA TYR A 124 18.56 5.96 23.16
C TYR A 124 17.25 5.75 22.40
N ALA A 125 16.82 4.49 22.22
CA ALA A 125 15.64 4.17 21.42
C ALA A 125 14.32 4.68 22.04
N LEU A 126 14.10 4.48 23.35
CA LEU A 126 12.82 4.86 23.97
C LEU A 126 12.57 6.37 23.97
N PRO A 127 13.53 7.24 24.37
CA PRO A 127 13.29 8.68 24.32
C PRO A 127 13.10 9.21 22.90
N MET A 128 13.83 8.66 21.92
CA MET A 128 13.66 9.05 20.51
C MET A 128 12.26 8.72 19.99
N VAL A 129 11.79 7.48 20.20
CA VAL A 129 10.44 7.07 19.79
C VAL A 129 9.38 7.86 20.55
N GLY A 130 9.49 7.95 21.87
CA GLY A 130 8.50 8.64 22.70
C GLY A 130 8.35 10.13 22.33
N GLY A 131 9.48 10.83 22.15
CA GLY A 131 9.48 12.24 21.75
C GLY A 131 8.92 12.45 20.35
N ALA A 132 9.29 11.60 19.39
CA ALA A 132 8.82 11.72 18.01
C ALA A 132 7.32 11.41 17.89
N VAL A 133 6.83 10.34 18.52
CA VAL A 133 5.41 9.98 18.53
C VAL A 133 4.57 11.08 19.20
N ALA A 134 5.02 11.61 20.34
CA ALA A 134 4.30 12.71 21.01
C ALA A 134 4.18 13.95 20.11
N LEU A 135 5.27 14.32 19.43
CA LEU A 135 5.26 15.44 18.49
C LEU A 135 4.39 15.15 17.26
N ALA A 136 4.47 13.94 16.70
CA ALA A 136 3.66 13.51 15.56
C ALA A 136 2.15 13.58 15.85
N ILE A 137 1.72 13.13 17.05
CA ILE A 137 0.33 13.24 17.49
C ILE A 137 -0.13 14.69 17.52
N ILE A 138 0.71 15.61 18.05
CA ILE A 138 0.41 17.04 18.07
C ILE A 138 0.30 17.58 16.63
N LEU A 139 1.24 17.23 15.76
CA LEU A 139 1.28 17.69 14.37
C LEU A 139 0.07 17.20 13.56
N ASP A 140 -0.33 15.92 13.66
CA ASP A 140 -1.54 15.43 12.99
C ASP A 140 -2.80 16.07 13.58
N THR A 141 -2.82 16.32 14.89
CA THR A 141 -3.92 17.06 15.55
C THR A 141 -3.99 18.51 15.07
N LEU A 142 -2.88 19.14 14.68
CA LEU A 142 -2.85 20.50 14.10
C LEU A 142 -3.06 20.51 12.57
N ARG A 143 -2.97 19.36 11.90
CA ARG A 143 -3.09 19.23 10.45
C ARG A 143 -4.42 19.84 9.95
N PRO A 144 -4.40 20.75 8.96
CA PRO A 144 -5.63 21.25 8.37
C PRO A 144 -6.32 20.16 7.55
N TYR A 145 -7.64 20.06 7.68
CA TYR A 145 -8.43 19.25 6.76
C TYR A 145 -8.48 19.93 5.38
N ARG A 146 -8.16 19.18 4.33
CA ARG A 146 -8.17 19.65 2.95
C ARG A 146 -9.04 18.70 2.13
N PRO A 147 -10.29 19.08 1.82
CA PRO A 147 -11.17 18.21 1.05
C PRO A 147 -10.57 17.97 -0.33
N TYR A 148 -10.56 16.71 -0.75
CA TYR A 148 -10.15 16.31 -2.08
C TYR A 148 -11.35 15.83 -2.87
N SER A 149 -11.78 16.63 -3.85
CA SER A 149 -12.77 16.20 -4.84
C SER A 149 -12.04 15.46 -5.95
N ALA A 150 -12.15 14.14 -5.97
CA ALA A 150 -11.71 13.36 -7.12
C ALA A 150 -12.47 13.86 -8.37
N PRO A 151 -11.80 13.99 -9.53
CA PRO A 151 -12.50 14.35 -10.77
C PRO A 151 -13.60 13.31 -11.03
N LEU A 152 -14.86 13.75 -11.01
CA LEU A 152 -15.98 12.91 -11.46
C LEU A 152 -15.86 12.85 -12.97
N THR A 153 -15.49 11.67 -13.49
CA THR A 153 -15.56 11.43 -14.93
C THR A 153 -17.02 11.11 -15.20
N ILE A 154 -17.83 12.14 -15.46
CA ILE A 154 -19.23 11.95 -15.85
C ILE A 154 -19.19 11.38 -17.26
N GLU A 155 -19.28 10.05 -17.33
CA GLU A 155 -19.35 9.36 -18.61
C GLU A 155 -20.75 9.49 -19.19
N ASP A 156 -20.83 9.52 -20.52
CA ASP A 156 -22.06 9.73 -21.27
C ASP A 156 -22.96 8.47 -21.21
N SER A 157 -23.56 8.23 -20.04
CA SER A 157 -24.44 7.09 -19.74
C SER A 157 -25.62 6.91 -20.73
N PRO A 158 -26.21 7.97 -21.34
CA PRO A 158 -27.38 7.80 -22.21
C PRO A 158 -27.11 6.99 -23.49
N THR A 159 -25.96 7.22 -24.15
CA THR A 159 -25.60 6.52 -25.40
C THR A 159 -25.30 5.04 -25.14
N LEU A 160 -24.56 4.75 -24.06
CA LEU A 160 -24.30 3.39 -23.61
C LEU A 160 -25.60 2.65 -23.27
N LYS A 161 -26.54 3.29 -22.57
CA LYS A 161 -27.87 2.70 -22.28
C LYS A 161 -28.62 2.36 -23.57
N ALA A 162 -28.59 3.23 -24.56
CA ALA A 162 -29.27 3.00 -25.85
C ALA A 162 -28.64 1.83 -26.63
N GLU A 163 -27.31 1.73 -26.65
CA GLU A 163 -26.58 0.63 -27.32
C GLU A 163 -26.85 -0.72 -26.65
N ILE A 164 -26.91 -0.74 -25.32
CA ILE A 164 -27.24 -1.94 -24.55
C ILE A 164 -28.69 -2.36 -24.82
N ALA A 165 -29.64 -1.43 -24.77
CA ALA A 165 -31.04 -1.72 -25.07
C ALA A 165 -31.22 -2.29 -26.49
N LYS A 166 -30.48 -1.76 -27.48
CA LYS A 166 -30.47 -2.27 -28.85
C LYS A 166 -29.90 -3.69 -28.92
N SER A 167 -28.73 -3.91 -28.34
CA SER A 167 -28.07 -5.22 -28.32
C SER A 167 -28.93 -6.29 -27.62
N LEU A 168 -29.63 -5.91 -26.55
CA LEU A 168 -30.57 -6.77 -25.84
C LEU A 168 -31.76 -7.17 -26.71
N LYS A 169 -32.37 -6.21 -27.42
CA LYS A 169 -33.47 -6.45 -28.38
C LYS A 169 -33.09 -7.36 -29.54
N GLU A 170 -31.89 -7.20 -30.08
CA GLU A 170 -31.40 -7.97 -31.23
C GLU A 170 -30.88 -9.37 -30.86
N ASN A 171 -31.01 -9.77 -29.58
CA ASN A 171 -30.47 -11.01 -29.02
C ASN A 171 -28.97 -11.24 -29.30
N ALA A 172 -28.23 -10.15 -29.52
CA ALA A 172 -26.80 -10.19 -29.79
C ALA A 172 -26.00 -10.57 -28.53
N SER A 173 -24.85 -11.24 -28.71
CA SER A 173 -23.92 -11.49 -27.61
C SER A 173 -23.40 -10.17 -27.05
N PHE A 174 -23.61 -9.93 -25.75
CA PHE A 174 -23.18 -8.70 -25.07
C PHE A 174 -22.12 -9.03 -24.01
N VAL A 175 -21.02 -8.26 -24.05
CA VAL A 175 -19.93 -8.34 -23.07
C VAL A 175 -19.42 -6.94 -22.76
N TYR A 176 -19.45 -6.57 -21.48
CA TYR A 176 -18.85 -5.34 -20.97
C TYR A 176 -17.62 -5.66 -20.13
N TRP A 177 -16.57 -4.87 -20.30
CA TRP A 177 -15.32 -4.97 -19.55
C TRP A 177 -15.04 -3.67 -18.82
N ASP A 178 -14.69 -3.78 -17.54
CA ASP A 178 -14.12 -2.71 -16.74
C ASP A 178 -12.78 -3.16 -16.16
N TYR A 179 -11.82 -2.25 -16.11
CA TYR A 179 -10.41 -2.54 -15.87
C TYR A 179 -9.79 -1.60 -14.84
N GLN A 180 -9.35 -2.17 -13.72
CA GLN A 180 -8.58 -1.46 -12.71
C GLN A 180 -7.17 -2.03 -12.60
N ASN A 181 -6.18 -1.26 -13.05
CA ASN A 181 -4.77 -1.54 -12.81
C ASN A 181 -4.08 -0.31 -12.22
N PRO A 182 -4.00 -0.21 -10.89
CA PRO A 182 -3.32 0.91 -10.27
C PRO A 182 -1.81 0.82 -10.46
N PHE A 183 -1.17 2.01 -10.45
CA PHE A 183 0.27 2.13 -10.63
C PHE A 183 1.06 1.28 -9.63
N TYR A 184 0.64 1.22 -8.36
CA TYR A 184 1.35 0.44 -7.35
C TYR A 184 1.34 -1.08 -7.63
N VAL A 185 0.25 -1.62 -8.21
CA VAL A 185 0.21 -3.04 -8.63
C VAL A 185 1.20 -3.26 -9.76
N SER A 186 1.26 -2.35 -10.74
CA SER A 186 2.23 -2.44 -11.83
C SER A 186 3.67 -2.30 -11.31
N LEU A 187 3.92 -1.42 -10.34
CA LEU A 187 5.23 -1.26 -9.71
C LEU A 187 5.66 -2.54 -8.98
N ILE A 188 4.78 -3.10 -8.13
CA ILE A 188 5.06 -4.32 -7.36
C ILE A 188 5.21 -5.54 -8.27
N THR A 189 4.45 -5.63 -9.36
CA THR A 189 4.48 -6.82 -10.25
C THR A 189 5.59 -6.77 -11.31
N VAL A 190 6.29 -5.64 -11.46
CA VAL A 190 7.36 -5.48 -12.45
C VAL A 190 8.70 -5.17 -11.78
N VAL A 191 8.76 -4.08 -11.02
CA VAL A 191 10.03 -3.58 -10.47
C VAL A 191 10.55 -4.48 -9.37
N LEU A 192 9.69 -4.90 -8.43
CA LEU A 192 10.13 -5.75 -7.33
C LEU A 192 10.63 -7.13 -7.82
N PRO A 193 9.91 -7.88 -8.69
CA PRO A 193 10.44 -9.09 -9.31
C PRO A 193 11.76 -8.88 -10.03
N LEU A 194 11.91 -7.77 -10.78
CA LEU A 194 13.16 -7.46 -11.46
C LEU A 194 14.33 -7.34 -10.46
N VAL A 195 14.13 -6.59 -9.38
CA VAL A 195 15.12 -6.48 -8.31
C VAL A 195 15.41 -7.84 -7.68
N MET A 196 14.38 -8.63 -7.39
CA MET A 196 14.55 -9.97 -6.81
C MET A 196 15.31 -10.92 -7.75
N PHE A 197 15.10 -10.84 -9.07
CA PHE A 197 15.85 -11.63 -10.04
C PHE A 197 17.30 -11.19 -10.16
N LEU A 198 17.58 -9.88 -10.07
CA LEU A 198 18.96 -9.38 -10.01
C LEU A 198 19.66 -9.85 -8.73
N VAL A 199 19.00 -9.75 -7.58
CA VAL A 199 19.54 -10.25 -6.31
C VAL A 199 19.72 -11.77 -6.35
N ALA A 200 18.76 -12.50 -6.95
CA ALA A 200 18.87 -13.94 -7.14
C ALA A 200 20.11 -14.30 -7.96
N ALA A 201 20.34 -13.60 -9.08
CA ALA A 201 21.51 -13.84 -9.94
C ALA A 201 22.82 -13.61 -9.19
N ILE A 202 22.93 -12.53 -8.41
CA ILE A 202 24.14 -12.21 -7.63
C ILE A 202 24.36 -13.22 -6.49
N THR A 203 23.31 -13.52 -5.73
CA THR A 203 23.40 -14.37 -4.53
C THR A 203 23.55 -15.85 -4.86
N SER A 204 23.13 -16.30 -6.05
CA SER A 204 23.22 -17.71 -6.46
C SER A 204 24.66 -18.23 -6.54
N PHE A 205 25.65 -17.34 -6.73
CA PHE A 205 27.07 -17.70 -6.77
C PHE A 205 27.65 -18.06 -5.39
N SER A 206 27.06 -17.55 -4.31
CA SER A 206 27.53 -17.78 -2.94
C SER A 206 26.56 -18.62 -2.11
N GLN A 207 25.26 -18.42 -2.29
CA GLN A 207 24.19 -19.05 -1.52
C GLN A 207 23.00 -19.39 -2.44
N ILE A 208 23.07 -20.55 -3.09
CA ILE A 208 22.08 -20.98 -4.09
C ILE A 208 20.64 -20.97 -3.55
N TRP A 209 20.43 -21.34 -2.28
CA TRP A 209 19.10 -21.37 -1.68
C TRP A 209 18.46 -19.98 -1.58
N VAL A 210 19.24 -18.93 -1.26
CA VAL A 210 18.77 -17.54 -1.26
C VAL A 210 18.34 -17.14 -2.66
N GLY A 211 19.15 -17.49 -3.66
CA GLY A 211 18.83 -17.22 -5.06
C GLY A 211 17.52 -17.87 -5.51
N VAL A 212 17.33 -19.14 -5.16
CA VAL A 212 16.09 -19.89 -5.46
C VAL A 212 14.88 -19.26 -4.76
N VAL A 213 14.99 -18.90 -3.48
CA VAL A 213 13.91 -18.22 -2.75
C VAL A 213 13.54 -16.90 -3.43
N MET A 214 14.53 -16.07 -3.76
CA MET A 214 14.30 -14.79 -4.43
C MET A 214 13.62 -14.96 -5.78
N LEU A 215 14.01 -15.98 -6.56
CA LEU A 215 13.39 -16.30 -7.84
C LEU A 215 11.93 -16.75 -7.68
N VAL A 216 11.64 -17.67 -6.76
CA VAL A 216 10.27 -18.16 -6.51
C VAL A 216 9.36 -17.03 -6.04
N VAL A 217 9.82 -16.18 -5.12
CA VAL A 217 9.03 -15.04 -4.65
C VAL A 217 8.84 -14.02 -5.77
N GLY A 218 9.88 -13.73 -6.55
CA GLY A 218 9.78 -12.85 -7.71
C GLY A 218 8.75 -13.31 -8.73
N ILE A 219 8.72 -14.61 -9.08
CA ILE A 219 7.71 -15.19 -9.97
C ILE A 219 6.30 -15.07 -9.38
N THR A 220 6.16 -15.34 -8.07
CA THR A 220 4.87 -15.26 -7.38
C THR A 220 4.29 -13.84 -7.42
N LEU A 221 5.14 -12.82 -7.27
CA LEU A 221 4.75 -11.41 -7.32
C LEU A 221 4.29 -10.94 -8.72
N ILE A 222 4.61 -11.67 -9.79
CA ILE A 222 4.13 -11.37 -11.15
C ILE A 222 2.68 -11.81 -11.34
N ILE A 223 2.18 -12.79 -10.57
CA ILE A 223 0.82 -13.35 -10.73
C ILE A 223 -0.29 -12.28 -10.76
N PRO A 224 -0.33 -11.28 -9.85
CA PRO A 224 -1.36 -10.23 -9.88
C PRO A 224 -1.18 -9.19 -10.99
N TYR A 225 -0.20 -9.35 -11.89
CA TYR A 225 0.03 -8.43 -13.01
C TYR A 225 -1.22 -8.25 -13.86
N GLY A 226 -1.52 -7.00 -14.20
CA GLY A 226 -2.71 -6.65 -14.96
C GLY A 226 -3.96 -6.44 -14.11
N GLY A 227 -3.89 -6.52 -12.78
CA GLY A 227 -4.92 -5.98 -11.89
C GLY A 227 -6.27 -6.69 -11.95
N GLN A 228 -7.36 -5.92 -11.82
CA GLN A 228 -8.73 -6.38 -11.73
C GLN A 228 -9.47 -6.15 -13.05
N ARG A 229 -10.10 -7.21 -13.56
CA ARG A 229 -10.97 -7.19 -14.74
C ARG A 229 -12.38 -7.58 -14.31
N THR A 230 -13.32 -6.65 -14.41
CA THR A 230 -14.74 -6.89 -14.19
C THR A 230 -15.40 -7.18 -15.54
N LEU A 231 -16.00 -8.36 -15.65
CA LEU A 231 -16.69 -8.84 -16.84
C LEU A 231 -18.18 -8.92 -16.55
N VAL A 232 -18.99 -8.21 -17.33
CA VAL A 232 -20.45 -8.32 -17.27
C VAL A 232 -20.96 -8.95 -18.56
N THR A 233 -21.77 -9.99 -18.40
CA THR A 233 -22.44 -10.73 -19.48
C THR A 233 -23.91 -10.85 -19.15
N ARG A 234 -24.75 -11.25 -20.13
CA ARG A 234 -26.20 -11.47 -19.89
C ARG A 234 -26.52 -12.41 -18.72
N ASN A 235 -25.65 -13.37 -18.43
CA ASN A 235 -25.92 -14.43 -17.45
C ASN A 235 -25.21 -14.23 -16.11
N GLN A 236 -24.08 -13.51 -16.10
CA GLN A 236 -23.27 -13.34 -14.90
C GLN A 236 -22.40 -12.08 -14.93
N VAL A 237 -22.07 -11.62 -13.73
CA VAL A 237 -20.95 -10.73 -13.42
C VAL A 237 -19.80 -11.57 -12.89
N ALA A 238 -18.60 -11.39 -13.42
CA ALA A 238 -17.41 -12.10 -12.97
C ALA A 238 -16.24 -11.13 -12.79
N ILE A 239 -15.46 -11.32 -11.73
CA ILE A 239 -14.21 -10.57 -11.53
C ILE A 239 -13.05 -11.54 -11.68
N ARG A 240 -12.06 -11.15 -12.48
CA ARG A 240 -10.83 -11.89 -12.72
C ARG A 240 -9.63 -11.05 -12.37
N TRP A 241 -8.64 -11.66 -11.74
CA TRP A 241 -7.43 -11.00 -11.29
C TRP A 241 -6.19 -11.58 -11.95
N GLY A 242 -5.22 -10.70 -12.17
CA GLY A 242 -3.88 -11.09 -12.59
C GLY A 242 -3.78 -11.59 -14.03
N ILE A 243 -2.57 -12.01 -14.40
CA ILE A 243 -2.26 -12.47 -15.75
C ILE A 243 -2.95 -13.80 -16.07
N LEU A 244 -3.05 -14.66 -15.05
CA LEU A 244 -3.72 -15.96 -15.14
C LEU A 244 -5.26 -15.84 -15.19
N GLY A 245 -5.81 -14.64 -14.97
CA GLY A 245 -7.25 -14.41 -14.99
C GLY A 245 -8.00 -15.20 -13.92
N ILE A 246 -7.40 -15.35 -12.74
CA ILE A 246 -7.95 -16.09 -11.60
C ILE A 246 -9.31 -15.48 -11.26
N ARG A 247 -10.37 -16.28 -11.33
CA ARG A 247 -11.73 -15.82 -11.08
C ARG A 247 -11.97 -15.72 -9.59
N VAL A 248 -12.07 -14.50 -9.08
CA VAL A 248 -12.27 -14.20 -7.65
C VAL A 248 -13.75 -13.98 -7.30
N LEU A 249 -14.57 -13.60 -8.28
CA LEU A 249 -16.03 -13.47 -8.12
C LEU A 249 -16.76 -14.08 -9.30
N ARG A 250 -17.87 -14.76 -9.01
CA ARG A 250 -18.90 -15.15 -9.97
C ARG A 250 -20.27 -14.91 -9.34
N LEU A 251 -21.05 -14.00 -9.91
CA LEU A 251 -22.40 -13.67 -9.48
C LEU A 251 -23.35 -13.86 -10.67
N LYS A 252 -24.38 -14.69 -10.52
CA LYS A 252 -25.40 -14.83 -11.56
C LYS A 252 -26.30 -13.59 -11.54
N ILE A 253 -26.74 -13.15 -12.71
CA ILE A 253 -27.66 -12.01 -12.84
C ILE A 253 -28.98 -12.30 -12.10
N THR A 254 -29.45 -13.55 -12.09
CA THR A 254 -30.66 -13.99 -11.37
C THR A 254 -30.58 -13.84 -9.85
N ASP A 255 -29.37 -13.76 -9.29
CA ASP A 255 -29.15 -13.69 -7.84
C ASP A 255 -29.09 -12.23 -7.36
N ILE A 256 -29.23 -11.27 -8.27
CA ILE A 256 -29.17 -9.83 -8.01
C ILE A 256 -30.58 -9.32 -7.72
N THR A 257 -30.77 -8.70 -6.56
CA THR A 257 -32.07 -8.12 -6.14
C THR A 257 -32.07 -6.60 -6.10
N GLY A 258 -30.89 -5.98 -6.13
CA GLY A 258 -30.76 -4.52 -6.19
C GLY A 258 -29.31 -4.11 -6.44
N MET A 259 -29.12 -2.90 -6.94
CA MET A 259 -27.81 -2.35 -7.25
C MET A 259 -27.83 -0.84 -7.08
N THR A 260 -26.82 -0.28 -6.42
CA THR A 260 -26.70 1.17 -6.27
C THR A 260 -25.25 1.60 -6.41
N VAL A 261 -25.03 2.83 -6.91
CA VAL A 261 -23.71 3.46 -6.80
C VAL A 261 -23.44 3.69 -5.32
N HIS A 262 -22.29 3.22 -4.87
CA HIS A 262 -21.87 3.32 -3.49
C HIS A 262 -20.49 3.97 -3.42
N GLU A 263 -20.41 5.04 -2.63
CA GLU A 263 -19.13 5.65 -2.25
C GLU A 263 -18.61 5.00 -0.98
N PHE A 264 -17.32 4.72 -0.93
CA PHE A 264 -16.66 4.07 0.19
C PHE A 264 -15.26 4.61 0.41
N GLN A 265 -14.71 4.42 1.60
CA GLN A 265 -13.36 4.81 2.00
C GLN A 265 -12.50 3.54 2.18
N PRO A 266 -11.75 3.09 1.16
CA PRO A 266 -10.96 1.85 1.20
C PRO A 266 -10.19 1.59 2.49
N LEU A 267 -9.44 2.59 2.96
CA LEU A 267 -8.57 2.43 4.13
C LEU A 267 -9.38 2.40 5.44
N LYS A 268 -10.46 3.17 5.53
CA LYS A 268 -11.26 3.30 6.76
C LYS A 268 -12.34 2.22 6.89
N ASP A 269 -13.06 1.94 5.81
CA ASP A 269 -14.22 1.03 5.82
C ASP A 269 -13.79 -0.44 5.72
N PHE A 270 -12.63 -0.69 5.12
CA PHE A 270 -12.18 -2.05 4.78
C PHE A 270 -10.71 -2.34 5.14
N GLY A 271 -9.95 -1.35 5.62
CA GLY A 271 -8.56 -1.54 6.02
C GLY A 271 -7.57 -1.75 4.86
N GLY A 272 -7.94 -1.42 3.62
CA GLY A 272 -7.05 -1.57 2.47
C GLY A 272 -7.72 -1.92 1.14
N TYR A 273 -6.91 -2.18 0.13
CA TYR A 273 -7.34 -2.55 -1.22
C TYR A 273 -7.28 -4.06 -1.44
N GLY A 274 -8.10 -4.59 -2.35
CA GLY A 274 -8.15 -6.00 -2.70
C GLY A 274 -9.52 -6.65 -2.46
N ILE A 275 -9.53 -7.91 -2.04
CA ILE A 275 -10.74 -8.61 -1.59
C ILE A 275 -10.89 -8.32 -0.11
N ARG A 276 -11.98 -7.63 0.26
CA ARG A 276 -12.22 -7.19 1.63
C ARG A 276 -13.58 -7.66 2.10
N ILE A 277 -13.67 -8.12 3.34
CA ILE A 277 -14.90 -8.62 3.93
C ILE A 277 -15.16 -7.83 5.19
N ASN A 278 -16.33 -7.21 5.30
CA ASN A 278 -16.82 -6.63 6.53
C ASN A 278 -18.12 -7.35 6.97
N ARG A 279 -18.83 -6.81 7.97
CA ARG A 279 -20.08 -7.42 8.45
C ARG A 279 -21.21 -7.36 7.40
N GLU A 280 -21.22 -6.35 6.56
CA GLU A 280 -22.31 -6.04 5.62
C GLU A 280 -22.10 -6.63 4.22
N MET A 281 -20.87 -6.57 3.70
CA MET A 281 -20.56 -6.85 2.30
C MET A 281 -19.15 -7.42 2.08
N THR A 282 -18.96 -8.05 0.93
CA THR A 282 -17.64 -8.41 0.38
C THR A 282 -17.30 -7.47 -0.76
N ALA A 283 -16.18 -6.78 -0.67
CA ALA A 283 -15.75 -5.79 -1.64
C ALA A 283 -14.57 -6.28 -2.48
N TYR A 284 -14.57 -5.90 -3.76
CA TYR A 284 -13.56 -6.25 -4.75
C TYR A 284 -13.16 -4.99 -5.51
N TYR A 285 -11.99 -4.45 -5.17
CA TYR A 285 -11.45 -3.28 -5.84
C TYR A 285 -9.95 -3.18 -5.64
N LEU A 286 -9.23 -2.64 -6.62
CA LEU A 286 -7.79 -2.37 -6.51
C LEU A 286 -7.49 -0.87 -6.42
N ARG A 287 -8.45 0.00 -6.75
CA ARG A 287 -8.33 1.45 -6.59
C ARG A 287 -9.70 2.11 -6.54
N GLY A 288 -9.67 3.42 -6.30
CA GLY A 288 -10.87 4.25 -6.29
C GLY A 288 -11.60 4.21 -4.94
N ASN A 289 -12.67 4.98 -4.88
CA ASN A 289 -13.54 5.20 -3.71
C ASN A 289 -15.03 5.10 -4.09
N ARG A 290 -15.34 4.61 -5.29
CA ARG A 290 -16.68 4.45 -5.83
C ARG A 290 -16.80 3.10 -6.53
N GLY A 291 -18.00 2.58 -6.55
CA GLY A 291 -18.29 1.27 -7.11
C GLY A 291 -19.78 0.96 -7.02
N ILE A 292 -20.16 -0.26 -7.41
CA ILE A 292 -21.54 -0.72 -7.36
C ILE A 292 -21.71 -1.69 -6.20
N LYS A 293 -22.61 -1.34 -5.29
CA LYS A 293 -23.07 -2.24 -4.24
C LYS A 293 -24.25 -3.05 -4.79
N ILE A 294 -24.04 -4.34 -4.90
CA ILE A 294 -25.00 -5.32 -5.37
C ILE A 294 -25.59 -6.05 -4.17
N THR A 295 -26.91 -5.93 -4.00
CA THR A 295 -27.66 -6.73 -3.05
C THR A 295 -28.01 -8.07 -3.69
N LYS A 296 -27.78 -9.14 -2.94
CA LYS A 296 -28.03 -10.50 -3.39
C LYS A 296 -29.31 -11.04 -2.78
N THR A 297 -29.93 -12.03 -3.43
CA THR A 297 -31.06 -12.78 -2.87
C THR A 297 -30.70 -13.47 -1.55
N LYS A 298 -29.45 -13.95 -1.42
CA LYS A 298 -28.94 -14.62 -0.22
C LYS A 298 -27.49 -14.22 0.07
N GLY A 299 -27.18 -14.07 1.36
CA GLY A 299 -25.85 -13.77 1.87
C GLY A 299 -25.52 -12.28 1.91
N LYS A 300 -24.25 -11.96 2.15
CA LYS A 300 -23.75 -10.58 2.20
C LYS A 300 -23.84 -9.89 0.83
N ALA A 301 -24.00 -8.57 0.84
CA ALA A 301 -23.92 -7.77 -0.37
C ALA A 301 -22.50 -7.83 -0.98
N VAL A 302 -22.38 -7.50 -2.26
CA VAL A 302 -21.10 -7.47 -2.98
C VAL A 302 -20.83 -6.06 -3.47
N LEU A 303 -19.66 -5.51 -3.15
CA LEU A 303 -19.22 -4.21 -3.65
C LEU A 303 -18.17 -4.42 -4.74
N ILE A 304 -18.41 -3.91 -5.93
CA ILE A 304 -17.46 -3.97 -7.05
C ILE A 304 -16.95 -2.55 -7.30
N GLY A 305 -15.68 -2.30 -7.01
CA GLY A 305 -15.06 -1.02 -7.38
C GLY A 305 -14.89 -0.92 -8.88
N SER A 306 -15.12 0.29 -9.39
CA SER A 306 -15.06 0.61 -10.80
C SER A 306 -14.56 2.04 -10.95
N ASP A 307 -13.75 2.28 -11.98
CA ASP A 307 -13.40 3.66 -12.36
C ASP A 307 -14.54 4.33 -13.13
N HIS A 308 -15.50 3.54 -13.60
CA HIS A 308 -16.67 3.94 -14.38
C HIS A 308 -17.97 3.41 -13.74
N PRO A 309 -18.27 3.78 -12.48
CA PRO A 309 -19.38 3.17 -11.74
C PRO A 309 -20.73 3.44 -12.40
N GLU A 310 -20.97 4.64 -12.94
CA GLU A 310 -22.23 4.96 -13.64
C GLU A 310 -22.45 4.11 -14.90
N ALA A 311 -21.38 3.86 -15.67
CA ALA A 311 -21.44 2.99 -16.84
C ALA A 311 -21.70 1.54 -16.44
N LEU A 312 -20.99 1.05 -15.42
CA LEU A 312 -21.20 -0.30 -14.87
C LEU A 312 -22.63 -0.47 -14.34
N LEU A 313 -23.18 0.52 -13.63
CA LEU A 313 -24.57 0.49 -13.16
C LEU A 313 -25.55 0.43 -14.33
N ALA A 314 -25.38 1.32 -15.32
CA ALA A 314 -26.24 1.36 -16.50
C ALA A 314 -26.26 0.01 -17.25
N VAL A 315 -25.11 -0.63 -17.36
CA VAL A 315 -24.99 -1.97 -17.96
C VAL A 315 -25.75 -3.01 -17.15
N LEU A 316 -25.58 -3.01 -15.83
CA LEU A 316 -26.24 -3.97 -14.96
C LEU A 316 -27.76 -3.78 -14.96
N GLN A 317 -28.25 -2.53 -14.85
CA GLN A 317 -29.67 -2.18 -14.92
C GLN A 317 -30.29 -2.65 -16.25
N GLY A 318 -29.59 -2.42 -17.37
CA GLY A 318 -30.06 -2.86 -18.68
C GLY A 318 -30.23 -4.38 -18.78
N ILE A 319 -29.35 -5.15 -18.13
CA ILE A 319 -29.37 -6.62 -18.17
C ILE A 319 -30.35 -7.22 -17.15
N THR A 320 -30.43 -6.67 -15.94
CA THR A 320 -31.34 -7.19 -14.90
C THR A 320 -32.77 -6.70 -15.05
N GLY A 321 -32.98 -5.55 -15.69
CA GLY A 321 -34.26 -4.85 -15.70
C GLY A 321 -34.64 -4.24 -14.34
N LEU A 322 -33.67 -4.12 -13.42
CA LEU A 322 -33.86 -3.50 -12.11
C LEU A 322 -33.48 -2.02 -12.18
N GLU A 323 -34.21 -1.18 -11.43
CA GLU A 323 -33.88 0.24 -11.23
C GLU A 323 -32.92 0.46 -10.06
#